data_AF-S3UT68-F1
#
_entry.id   AF-S3UT68-F1
#
_cell.length_a   1.000
_cell.length_b   1.000
_cell.length_c   1.000
_cell.angle_alpha   90.00
_cell.angle_beta   90.00
_cell.angle_gamma   90.00
#
_symmetry.space_group_name_H-M   'P 1'
#
loop_
_entity.id
_entity.type
_entity.pdbx_description
1 polymer ?
#
loop_
_entity_poly.entity_id
_entity_poly.type
_entity_poly.pdbx_seq_one_letter_code
_entity_poly.pdbx_strand_id
1 'polypeptide(L)'
;MKTDPVISKTQFRLIFIFSLICIFISSIFDAYNETTIAINKLLVTEPQNWELLITGSLAIVFVVILVGLFLFKQWARKLYVYSFFPLLLIYLLPSYSSTFISGFGAIFYELGNILSTLIWGVLVVPSLYQPLFSKNNE
;
A
#
# COMPACT_ATOMS: atom_id res chain seq x y z
N MET A 1 33.33 -8.20 -4.66
CA MET A 1 33.00 -6.76 -4.79
C MET A 1 32.04 -6.39 -3.67
N LYS A 2 32.36 -5.38 -2.84
CA LYS A 2 31.33 -4.73 -2.01
C LYS A 2 30.46 -3.96 -3.00
N THR A 3 29.29 -4.50 -3.33
CA THR A 3 28.30 -3.78 -4.11
C THR A 3 27.78 -2.67 -3.21
N ASP A 4 28.18 -1.43 -3.50
CA ASP A 4 27.55 -0.29 -2.87
C ASP A 4 26.03 -0.39 -3.10
N PRO A 5 25.23 -0.10 -2.07
CA PRO A 5 23.80 -0.24 -2.17
C PRO A 5 23.23 0.71 -3.22
N VAL A 6 22.44 0.17 -4.15
CA VAL A 6 21.77 0.98 -5.18
C VAL A 6 20.80 2.00 -4.56
N ILE A 7 20.25 1.70 -3.38
CA ILE A 7 19.34 2.58 -2.61
C ILE A 7 19.73 2.61 -1.13
N SER A 8 19.85 3.81 -0.58
CA SER A 8 20.09 4.07 0.85
C SER A 8 18.79 3.98 1.69
N LYS A 9 18.94 3.80 3.01
CA LYS A 9 17.81 3.82 3.96
C LYS A 9 16.96 5.10 3.86
N THR A 10 17.61 6.25 3.70
CA THR A 10 16.91 7.54 3.60
C THR A 10 16.08 7.63 2.33
N GLN A 11 16.64 7.22 1.19
CA GLN A 11 15.91 7.19 -0.08
C GLN A 11 14.70 6.25 0.01
N PHE A 12 14.85 5.06 0.58
CA PHE A 12 13.71 4.16 0.80
C PHE A 12 12.60 4.80 1.63
N ARG A 13 12.95 5.47 2.75
CA ARG A 13 11.95 6.16 3.59
C ARG A 13 11.23 7.27 2.84
N LEU A 14 11.94 8.05 2.03
CA LEU A 14 11.33 9.12 1.24
C LEU A 14 10.36 8.58 0.19
N ILE A 15 10.76 7.54 -0.55
CA ILE A 15 9.90 6.87 -1.54
C ILE A 15 8.66 6.31 -0.84
N PHE A 16 8.84 5.69 0.33
CA PHE A 16 7.76 5.13 1.13
C PHE A 16 6.78 6.19 1.63
N ILE A 17 7.27 7.30 2.20
CA ILE A 17 6.45 8.43 2.63
C ILE A 17 5.69 9.02 1.44
N PHE A 18 6.37 9.23 0.31
CA PHE A 18 5.75 9.81 -0.88
C PHE A 18 4.66 8.90 -1.45
N SER A 19 4.87 7.58 -1.46
CA SER A 19 3.85 6.59 -1.83
C SER A 19 2.60 6.71 -0.93
N LEU A 20 2.77 6.84 0.39
CA LEU A 20 1.65 7.02 1.32
C LEU A 20 0.90 8.34 1.09
N ILE A 21 1.63 9.43 0.79
CA ILE A 21 1.04 10.74 0.47
C ILE A 21 0.21 10.64 -0.82
N CYS A 22 0.70 9.96 -1.85
CA CYS A 22 -0.03 9.74 -3.10
C CYS A 22 -1.36 9.00 -2.85
N ILE A 23 -1.34 7.94 -2.03
CA ILE A 23 -2.55 7.20 -1.65
C ILE A 23 -3.54 8.12 -0.93
N PHE A 24 -3.06 8.91 0.05
CA PHE A 24 -3.91 9.81 0.82
C PHE A 24 -4.57 10.89 -0.07
N ILE A 25 -3.78 11.55 -0.92
CA ILE A 25 -4.29 12.56 -1.85
C ILE A 25 -5.28 11.95 -2.84
N SER A 26 -4.97 10.77 -3.40
CA SER A 26 -5.87 10.05 -4.30
C SER A 26 -7.21 9.76 -3.63
N SER A 27 -7.18 9.25 -2.39
CA SER A 27 -8.40 8.94 -1.63
C SER A 27 -9.26 10.18 -1.31
N ILE A 28 -8.63 11.34 -1.07
CA ILE A 28 -9.35 12.60 -0.89
C ILE A 28 -10.09 12.98 -2.17
N PHE A 29 -9.41 12.97 -3.32
CA PHE A 29 -10.04 13.33 -4.58
C PHE A 29 -11.18 12.38 -4.95
N ASP A 30 -11.01 11.08 -4.67
CA ASP A 30 -12.04 10.09 -4.94
C ASP A 30 -13.27 10.26 -4.03
N ALA A 31 -13.08 10.64 -2.76
CA ALA A 31 -14.17 10.90 -1.82
C ALA A 31 -15.08 12.07 -2.25
N TYR A 32 -14.56 13.04 -3.00
CA TYR A 32 -15.33 14.18 -3.52
C TYR A 32 -15.78 14.01 -4.97
N ASN A 33 -15.52 12.86 -5.60
CA ASN A 33 -15.91 12.60 -6.97
C ASN A 33 -17.38 12.19 -7.05
N GLU A 34 -18.19 12.97 -7.77
CA GLU A 34 -19.63 12.73 -7.95
C GLU A 34 -19.94 11.36 -8.56
N THR A 35 -19.06 10.88 -9.46
CA THR A 35 -19.21 9.57 -10.11
C THR A 35 -19.04 8.44 -9.09
N THR A 36 -18.01 8.53 -8.25
CA THR A 36 -17.73 7.57 -7.17
C THR A 36 -18.88 7.55 -6.16
N ILE A 37 -19.43 8.72 -5.81
CA ILE A 37 -20.59 8.83 -4.90
C ILE A 37 -21.84 8.18 -5.50
N ALA A 38 -22.13 8.41 -6.78
CA ALA A 38 -23.28 7.82 -7.46
C ALA A 38 -23.17 6.29 -7.55
N ILE A 39 -21.99 5.77 -7.89
CA ILE A 39 -21.69 4.33 -7.94
C ILE A 39 -21.84 3.69 -6.55
N ASN A 40 -21.29 4.32 -5.51
CA ASN A 40 -21.44 3.84 -4.13
C ASN A 40 -22.91 3.75 -3.72
N LYS A 41 -23.74 4.74 -4.06
CA LYS A 41 -25.18 4.68 -3.78
C LYS A 41 -25.90 3.52 -4.48
N LEU A 42 -25.43 3.08 -5.65
CA LEU A 42 -26.02 1.97 -6.40
C LEU A 42 -25.55 0.60 -5.90
N LEU A 43 -24.33 0.53 -5.35
CA LEU A 43 -23.69 -0.72 -4.95
C LEU A 43 -23.84 -1.05 -3.46
N VAL A 44 -24.14 -0.06 -2.62
CA VAL A 44 -24.47 -0.28 -1.21
C VAL A 44 -25.79 -1.05 -1.13
N THR A 45 -25.66 -2.36 -1.06
CA THR A 45 -26.73 -3.29 -0.71
C THR A 45 -26.48 -3.79 0.72
N GLU A 46 -27.55 -4.04 1.46
CA GLU A 46 -27.53 -4.22 2.92
C GLU A 46 -26.66 -5.37 3.52
N PRO A 47 -26.07 -6.36 2.81
CA PRO A 47 -25.25 -7.37 3.49
C PRO A 47 -23.72 -7.10 3.52
N GLN A 48 -23.22 -5.88 3.28
CA GLN A 48 -21.77 -5.59 3.23
C GLN A 48 -21.08 -5.19 4.56
N ASN A 49 -21.79 -5.15 5.70
CA ASN A 49 -21.19 -4.74 6.98
C ASN A 49 -20.02 -5.64 7.45
N TRP A 50 -20.02 -6.91 7.05
CA TRP A 50 -18.91 -7.83 7.33
C TRP A 50 -17.64 -7.47 6.56
N GLU A 51 -17.76 -6.92 5.35
CA GLU A 51 -16.62 -6.42 4.58
C GLU A 51 -15.95 -5.26 5.33
N LEU A 52 -16.74 -4.36 5.92
CA LEU A 52 -16.23 -3.23 6.70
C LEU A 52 -15.43 -3.68 7.94
N LEU A 53 -15.89 -4.72 8.64
CA LEU A 53 -15.16 -5.32 9.77
C LEU A 53 -13.82 -5.94 9.32
N ILE A 54 -13.82 -6.67 8.20
CA ILE A 54 -12.61 -7.24 7.61
C ILE A 54 -11.64 -6.12 7.23
N THR A 55 -12.11 -5.12 6.50
CA THR A 55 -11.33 -3.94 6.08
C THR A 55 -10.72 -3.20 7.27
N GLY A 56 -11.50 -2.95 8.31
CA GLY A 56 -11.04 -2.25 9.51
C GLY A 56 -9.96 -3.03 10.26
N SER A 57 -10.14 -4.34 10.43
CA SER A 57 -9.13 -5.19 11.07
C SER A 57 -7.82 -5.24 10.28
N LEU A 58 -7.91 -5.33 8.95
CA LEU A 58 -6.74 -5.34 8.06
C LEU A 58 -6.02 -4.00 8.04
N ALA A 59 -6.74 -2.89 8.12
CA ALA A 59 -6.12 -1.56 8.20
C ALA A 59 -5.21 -1.44 9.43
N ILE A 60 -5.64 -1.97 10.59
CA ILE A 60 -4.83 -2.00 11.82
C ILE A 60 -3.55 -2.82 11.60
N VAL A 61 -3.68 -4.03 11.05
CA VAL A 61 -2.52 -4.91 10.75
C VAL A 61 -1.58 -4.22 9.76
N PHE A 62 -2.12 -3.55 8.75
CA PHE A 62 -1.34 -2.82 7.76
C PHE A 62 -0.53 -1.69 8.40
N VAL A 63 -1.12 -0.91 9.31
CA VAL A 63 -0.40 0.15 10.05
C VAL A 63 0.79 -0.44 10.84
N VAL A 64 0.61 -1.58 11.51
CA VAL A 64 1.70 -2.26 12.23
C VAL A 64 2.84 -2.66 11.27
N ILE A 65 2.49 -3.17 10.08
CA ILE A 65 3.47 -3.51 9.04
C ILE A 65 4.18 -2.24 8.53
N LEU A 66 3.47 -1.14 8.29
CA LEU A 66 4.06 0.14 7.85
C LEU A 66 5.09 0.65 8.86
N VAL A 67 4.75 0.64 10.15
CA VAL A 67 5.69 1.03 11.22
C VAL A 67 6.91 0.11 11.23
N GLY A 68 6.71 -1.19 11.12
CA GLY A 68 7.81 -2.16 11.02
C GLY A 68 8.71 -1.93 9.81
N LEU A 69 8.16 -1.51 8.67
CA LEU A 69 8.91 -1.15 7.46
C LEU A 69 9.74 0.14 7.66
N PHE A 70 9.17 1.17 8.30
CA PHE A 70 9.92 2.40 8.65
C PHE A 70 11.13 2.14 9.57
N LEU A 71 10.97 1.16 10.47
CA LEU A 71 12.01 0.69 11.38
C LEU A 71 12.93 -0.37 10.76
N PHE A 72 12.74 -0.72 9.49
CA PHE A 72 13.50 -1.72 8.77
C PHE A 72 13.53 -3.11 9.44
N LYS A 73 12.42 -3.53 10.05
CA LYS A 73 12.30 -4.85 10.69
C LYS A 73 12.06 -5.96 9.65
N GLN A 74 12.77 -7.09 9.77
CA GLN A 74 12.68 -8.20 8.82
C GLN A 74 11.29 -8.85 8.76
N TRP A 75 10.62 -8.98 9.90
CA TRP A 75 9.28 -9.55 9.96
C TRP A 75 8.28 -8.71 9.16
N ALA A 76 8.40 -7.38 9.20
CA ALA A 76 7.52 -6.46 8.48
C ALA A 76 7.70 -6.59 6.97
N ARG A 77 8.94 -6.74 6.49
CA ARG A 77 9.22 -7.06 5.07
C ARG A 77 8.52 -8.33 4.63
N LYS A 78 8.68 -9.43 5.40
CA LYS A 78 8.08 -10.72 5.06
C LYS A 78 6.56 -10.60 5.00
N LEU A 79 5.94 -10.03 6.03
CA LEU A 79 4.49 -9.84 6.07
C LEU A 79 3.99 -8.99 4.90
N TYR A 80 4.65 -7.86 4.60
CA TYR A 80 4.27 -6.99 3.49
C TYR A 80 4.29 -7.72 2.13
N VAL A 81 5.34 -8.49 1.86
CA VAL A 81 5.46 -9.25 0.60
C VAL A 81 4.39 -10.35 0.54
N TYR A 82 4.20 -11.12 1.62
CA TYR A 82 3.21 -12.20 1.64
C TYR A 82 1.77 -11.72 1.67
N SER A 83 1.51 -10.51 2.19
CA SER A 83 0.16 -9.92 2.22
C SER A 83 -0.34 -9.47 0.85
N PHE A 84 0.53 -9.36 -0.16
CA PHE A 84 0.14 -8.88 -1.49
C PHE A 84 -1.02 -9.67 -2.09
N PHE A 85 -0.92 -11.01 -2.12
CA PHE A 85 -1.94 -11.85 -2.74
C PHE A 85 -3.27 -11.88 -1.95
N PRO A 86 -3.28 -12.05 -0.61
CA PRO A 86 -4.51 -11.90 0.18
C PRO A 86 -5.19 -10.54 -0.01
N LEU A 87 -4.42 -9.45 0.00
CA LEU A 87 -4.97 -8.10 -0.17
C LEU A 87 -5.58 -7.90 -1.56
N LEU A 88 -5.02 -8.53 -2.60
CA LEU A 88 -5.62 -8.53 -3.94
C LEU A 88 -7.02 -9.18 -3.94
N LEU A 89 -7.21 -10.28 -3.21
CA LEU A 89 -8.54 -10.93 -3.11
C LEU A 89 -9.57 -10.02 -2.43
N ILE A 90 -9.14 -9.28 -1.41
CA ILE A 90 -9.99 -8.31 -0.71
C ILE A 90 -10.32 -7.11 -1.61
N TYR A 91 -9.36 -6.65 -2.40
CA TYR A 91 -9.56 -5.58 -3.38
C TYR A 91 -10.61 -5.92 -4.45
N LEU A 92 -10.79 -7.21 -4.76
CA LEU A 92 -11.80 -7.69 -5.70
C LEU A 92 -13.21 -7.79 -5.09
N LEU A 93 -13.38 -7.52 -3.79
CA LEU A 93 -14.71 -7.57 -3.17
C LEU A 93 -15.62 -6.43 -3.68
N PRO A 94 -16.94 -6.65 -3.73
CA PRO A 94 -17.88 -5.65 -4.24
C PRO A 94 -17.83 -4.30 -3.53
N SER A 95 -17.56 -4.23 -2.22
CA SER A 95 -17.42 -2.92 -1.54
C SER A 95 -16.21 -2.11 -2.00
N TYR A 96 -15.22 -2.72 -2.65
CA TYR A 96 -14.04 -2.05 -3.21
C TYR A 96 -14.16 -1.75 -4.70
N SER A 97 -15.23 -2.20 -5.35
CA SER A 97 -15.52 -1.89 -6.75
C SER A 97 -15.74 -0.40 -6.99
N SER A 98 -15.92 0.41 -5.94
CA SER A 98 -15.97 1.88 -6.02
C SER A 98 -14.60 2.53 -6.27
N THR A 99 -13.51 1.77 -6.34
CA THR A 99 -12.20 2.30 -6.75
C THR A 99 -12.14 2.63 -8.25
N PHE A 100 -13.21 3.20 -8.80
CA PHE A 100 -13.23 3.87 -10.09
C PHE A 100 -12.58 5.24 -9.95
N ILE A 101 -11.27 5.21 -9.76
CA ILE A 101 -10.48 6.42 -9.59
C ILE A 101 -10.45 7.14 -10.94
N SER A 102 -11.14 8.27 -11.00
CA SER A 102 -11.23 9.12 -12.19
C SER A 102 -10.86 10.56 -11.85
N GLY A 103 -10.50 11.35 -12.88
CA GLY A 103 -10.06 12.73 -12.70
C GLY A 103 -8.68 12.84 -12.03
N PHE A 104 -8.46 13.89 -11.23
CA PHE A 104 -7.16 14.18 -10.60
C PHE A 104 -6.70 13.09 -9.61
N GLY A 105 -7.63 12.35 -8.99
CA GLY A 105 -7.30 11.23 -8.11
C GLY A 105 -6.54 10.10 -8.82
N ALA A 106 -6.78 9.93 -10.12
CA ALA A 106 -6.15 8.87 -10.93
C ALA A 106 -4.66 9.10 -11.11
N ILE A 107 -4.23 10.35 -11.24
CA ILE A 107 -2.82 10.71 -11.36
C ILE A 107 -2.06 10.28 -10.10
N PHE A 108 -2.60 10.61 -8.92
CA PHE A 108 -1.98 10.23 -7.65
C PHE A 108 -2.05 8.73 -7.37
N TYR A 109 -3.09 8.05 -7.85
CA TYR A 109 -3.19 6.59 -7.78
C TYR A 109 -2.11 5.91 -8.60
N GLU A 110 -1.93 6.30 -9.86
CA GLU A 110 -0.88 5.75 -10.74
C GLU A 110 0.53 6.04 -10.21
N LEU A 111 0.79 7.26 -9.73
CA LEU A 111 2.04 7.59 -9.06
C LEU A 111 2.26 6.72 -7.81
N GLY A 112 1.21 6.52 -7.01
CA GLY A 112 1.23 5.62 -5.85
C GLY A 112 1.59 4.18 -6.24
N ASN A 113 1.01 3.66 -7.32
CA ASN A 113 1.28 2.31 -7.84
C ASN A 113 2.71 2.15 -8.36
N ILE A 114 3.23 3.13 -9.10
CA ILE A 114 4.62 3.12 -9.57
C ILE A 114 5.58 3.05 -8.37
N LEU A 115 5.36 3.90 -7.36
CA LEU A 115 6.20 3.93 -6.15
C LEU A 115 6.05 2.64 -5.34
N SER A 116 4.83 2.13 -5.18
CA SER A 116 4.55 0.86 -4.48
C SER A 116 5.22 -0.33 -5.17
N THR A 117 5.22 -0.37 -6.50
CA THR A 117 5.91 -1.39 -7.29
C THR A 117 7.41 -1.33 -7.07
N LEU A 118 7.98 -0.12 -7.03
CA LEU A 118 9.40 0.07 -6.75
C LEU A 118 9.76 -0.35 -5.31
N ILE A 119 8.92 -0.02 -4.33
CA ILE A 119 9.06 -0.50 -2.94
C ILE A 119 9.00 -2.02 -2.90
N TRP A 120 8.02 -2.64 -3.56
CA TRP A 120 7.86 -4.08 -3.60
C TRP A 120 9.07 -4.78 -4.23
N GLY A 121 9.61 -4.26 -5.33
CA GLY A 121 10.85 -4.75 -5.94
C GLY A 121 12.04 -4.74 -4.98
N VAL A 122 12.18 -3.67 -4.19
CA VAL A 122 13.21 -3.57 -3.13
C VAL A 122 13.00 -4.62 -2.02
N LEU A 123 11.76 -4.90 -1.65
CA LEU A 123 11.42 -5.82 -0.57
C LEU A 123 11.55 -7.30 -0.99
N VAL A 124 11.23 -7.63 -2.25
CA VAL A 124 11.30 -9.00 -2.80
C VAL A 124 12.73 -9.40 -3.15
N VAL A 125 13.55 -8.47 -3.65
CA VAL A 125 14.93 -8.76 -4.05
C VAL A 125 15.93 -8.02 -3.13
N PRO A 126 16.04 -8.44 -1.86
CA PRO A 126 16.90 -7.77 -0.88
C PRO A 126 18.40 -7.93 -1.16
N SER A 127 18.79 -8.73 -2.16
CA SER A 127 20.17 -8.87 -2.62
C SER A 127 20.62 -7.75 -3.56
N LEU A 128 19.68 -7.09 -4.25
CA LEU A 128 19.97 -5.98 -5.17
C LEU A 128 20.06 -4.61 -4.47
N TYR A 129 19.60 -4.56 -3.23
CA TYR A 129 19.63 -3.37 -2.38
C TYR A 129 20.43 -3.74 -1.12
N GLN A 130 20.99 -2.77 -0.38
CA GLN A 130 21.69 -3.06 0.89
C GLN A 130 20.89 -4.06 1.74
N PRO A 131 21.48 -4.82 2.67
CA PRO A 131 20.70 -5.47 3.72
C PRO A 131 20.10 -4.41 4.65
N LEU A 132 19.13 -3.64 4.13
CA LEU A 132 18.32 -2.64 4.83
C LEU A 132 17.68 -3.30 6.05
N PHE A 133 17.28 -4.57 5.87
CA PHE A 133 16.68 -5.46 6.83
C PHE A 133 17.70 -6.54 7.27
N SER A 134 18.92 -6.19 7.69
CA SER A 134 19.90 -7.18 8.18
C SER A 134 19.48 -7.80 9.52
N LYS A 135 19.88 -9.06 9.78
CA LYS A 135 19.52 -9.82 10.99
C LYS A 135 20.18 -9.28 12.27
N ASN A 136 21.18 -8.39 12.13
CA ASN A 136 22.00 -7.90 13.24
C ASN A 136 21.44 -6.62 13.91
N ASN A 137 20.22 -6.19 13.57
CA ASN A 137 19.53 -5.04 14.18
C ASN A 137 18.34 -5.45 15.06
N GLU A 138 18.33 -6.71 15.53
CA GLU A 138 17.50 -7.16 16.66
C GLU A 138 18.23 -6.90 17.98
#